data_AF-A0A840URG7-F1
#
_entry.id   AF-A0A840URG7-F1
#
_cell.length_a   1.000
_cell.length_b   1.000
_cell.length_c   1.000
_cell.angle_alpha   90.00
_cell.angle_beta   90.00
_cell.angle_gamma   90.00
#
_symmetry.space_group_name_H-M   'P 1'
#
loop_
_entity.id
_entity.type
_entity.pdbx_description
1 polymer ?
#
loop_
_entity_poly.entity_id
_entity_poly.type
_entity_poly.pdbx_seq_one_letter_code
_entity_poly.pdbx_strand_id
1 'polypeptide(L)'
;MTDVSGFGGHGKIYEDLVKRLEDADIATLARHVNLPINTAGEIEVPFLGATYLISNTGVRRVDRRRCSDVTASALIHYVLTGCRNLPAGIFVPLAELAGPLFRNSSFSHSALEGPIIKRFQGRIQELLSIAVSIGGHEGGISGSGSVSVIFDVLPNVLLQLIFYDKDDEFPARATLLLDAHATKFIDFEALAVLISIFVQFLTNQAAMETGDMKERYLEDFEAGQTFQSERIRIDVDRIKSFAAEFDPQPFHLDERAATDTIFRGLVASGWHTAAITMKLLVEGDLKPAGGIVGASFDEFRWLQPVRPGDELRVESEVLAVRASTSRPDQGVIKVRTTTLNQNNEAVQVLVGNLIVLRSPVSS
;
A
#
# COMPACT_ATOMS: atom_id res chain seq x y z
N MET A 1 22.49 -8.14 -20.52
CA MET A 1 22.92 -6.84 -20.00
C MET A 1 22.10 -5.77 -20.71
N THR A 2 20.99 -5.40 -20.10
CA THR A 2 20.20 -4.22 -20.46
C THR A 2 20.07 -3.42 -19.18
N ASP A 3 20.69 -2.26 -19.22
CA ASP A 3 20.93 -1.35 -18.11
C ASP A 3 19.62 -0.71 -17.66
N VAL A 4 19.30 -0.86 -16.36
CA VAL A 4 18.16 -0.23 -15.69
C VAL A 4 18.70 0.94 -14.88
N SER A 5 19.19 1.97 -15.58
CA SER A 5 19.75 3.20 -15.00
C SER A 5 18.85 4.41 -15.25
N GLY A 6 17.53 4.24 -15.06
CA GLY A 6 16.51 5.27 -15.34
C GLY A 6 15.88 5.99 -14.14
N PHE A 7 16.40 5.85 -12.91
CA PHE A 7 15.76 6.38 -11.69
C PHE A 7 16.54 7.47 -10.92
N GLY A 8 17.44 8.20 -11.58
CA GLY A 8 18.29 9.22 -10.94
C GLY A 8 17.71 10.64 -10.80
N GLY A 9 16.46 10.89 -11.22
CA GLY A 9 15.93 12.27 -11.37
C GLY A 9 15.21 12.85 -10.15
N HIS A 10 14.46 12.05 -9.40
CA HIS A 10 13.57 12.57 -8.35
C HIS A 10 14.30 13.10 -7.11
N GLY A 11 15.41 12.47 -6.72
CA GLY A 11 16.24 12.97 -5.62
C GLY A 11 16.81 14.36 -5.91
N LYS A 12 17.24 14.60 -7.16
CA LYS A 12 17.74 15.92 -7.58
C LYS A 12 16.65 17.00 -7.56
N ILE A 13 15.43 16.66 -8.00
CA ILE A 13 14.27 17.58 -7.94
C ILE A 13 13.96 17.93 -6.48
N TYR A 14 13.95 16.94 -5.60
CA TYR A 14 13.74 17.16 -4.17
C TYR A 14 14.82 18.05 -3.56
N GLU A 15 16.10 17.77 -3.81
CA GLU A 15 17.22 18.58 -3.34
C GLU A 15 17.12 20.04 -3.80
N ASP A 16 16.75 20.28 -5.06
CA ASP A 16 16.59 21.64 -5.59
C ASP A 16 15.38 22.37 -4.98
N LEU A 17 14.32 21.65 -4.64
CA LEU A 17 13.16 22.20 -3.93
C LEU A 17 13.46 22.49 -2.46
N VAL A 18 14.24 21.65 -1.78
CA VAL A 18 14.69 21.91 -0.40
C VAL A 18 15.54 23.17 -0.34
N LYS A 19 16.46 23.39 -1.29
CA LYS A 19 17.22 24.66 -1.39
C LYS A 19 16.31 25.89 -1.51
N ARG A 20 15.19 25.77 -2.24
CA ARG A 20 14.19 26.85 -2.33
C ARG A 20 13.45 27.10 -1.02
N LEU A 21 13.34 26.09 -0.14
CA LEU A 21 12.78 26.23 1.19
C LEU A 21 13.78 26.81 2.20
N GLU A 22 15.09 26.59 2.04
CA GLU A 22 16.12 27.09 2.97
C GLU A 22 15.98 28.61 3.21
N ASP A 23 15.76 29.38 2.14
CA ASP A 23 15.62 30.84 2.20
C ASP A 23 14.17 31.34 2.35
N ALA A 24 13.19 30.43 2.44
CA ALA A 24 11.79 30.79 2.45
C ALA A 24 11.26 31.14 3.86
N ASP A 25 10.40 32.16 3.94
CA ASP A 25 9.60 32.43 5.14
C ASP A 25 8.43 31.44 5.22
N ILE A 26 8.62 30.38 6.00
CA ILE A 26 7.64 29.30 6.23
C ILE A 26 6.30 29.85 6.72
N ALA A 27 6.31 30.87 7.59
CA ALA A 27 5.07 31.43 8.12
C ALA A 27 4.29 32.20 7.05
N THR A 28 5.01 32.87 6.17
CA THR A 28 4.41 33.51 5.00
C THR A 28 3.88 32.47 4.02
N LEU A 29 4.61 31.39 3.71
CA LEU A 29 4.13 30.31 2.85
C LEU A 29 2.84 29.67 3.40
N ALA A 30 2.82 29.29 4.68
CA ALA A 30 1.64 28.71 5.33
C ALA A 30 0.40 29.61 5.21
N ARG A 31 0.59 30.92 5.38
CA ARG A 31 -0.49 31.91 5.20
C ARG A 31 -0.98 31.93 3.76
N HIS A 32 -0.14 31.79 2.75
CA HIS A 32 -0.56 31.81 1.34
C HIS A 32 -1.44 30.63 0.95
N VAL A 33 -1.23 29.46 1.56
CA VAL A 33 -2.04 28.25 1.33
C VAL A 33 -3.09 27.99 2.42
N ASN A 34 -3.20 28.89 3.40
CA ASN A 34 -4.13 28.79 4.54
C ASN A 34 -3.94 27.48 5.35
N LEU A 35 -2.69 27.12 5.62
CA LEU A 35 -2.32 25.95 6.41
C LEU A 35 -1.86 26.34 7.82
N PRO A 36 -2.12 25.50 8.84
CA PRO A 36 -1.63 25.75 10.18
C PRO A 36 -0.12 25.56 10.27
N ILE A 37 0.47 26.19 11.28
CA ILE A 37 1.87 26.03 11.67
C ILE A 37 1.87 25.49 13.09
N ASN A 38 2.68 24.46 13.33
CA ASN A 38 2.88 23.93 14.66
C ASN A 38 3.80 24.81 15.52
N THR A 39 3.99 24.43 16.79
CA THR A 39 4.86 25.16 17.73
C THR A 39 6.34 25.15 17.34
N ALA A 40 6.78 24.26 16.46
CA ALA A 40 8.14 24.18 15.94
C ALA A 40 8.34 25.04 14.67
N GLY A 41 7.30 25.74 14.19
CA GLY A 41 7.39 26.57 13.00
C GLY A 41 7.23 25.80 11.69
N GLU A 42 6.72 24.56 11.73
CA GLU A 42 6.53 23.72 10.54
C GLU A 42 5.08 23.79 10.05
N ILE A 43 4.89 23.78 8.73
CA ILE A 43 3.56 23.78 8.11
C ILE A 43 2.96 22.39 8.19
N GLU A 44 1.73 22.28 8.68
CA GLU A 44 0.97 21.05 8.72
C GLU A 44 0.13 20.89 7.44
N VAL A 45 0.47 19.90 6.62
CA VAL A 45 -0.21 19.62 5.35
C VAL A 45 -0.94 18.27 5.44
N PRO A 46 -2.28 18.23 5.43
CA PRO A 46 -3.01 16.98 5.31
C PRO A 46 -2.91 16.47 3.87
N PHE A 47 -2.58 15.18 3.70
CA PHE A 47 -2.44 14.54 2.40
C PHE A 47 -2.70 13.02 2.54
N LEU A 48 -3.69 12.51 1.80
CA LEU A 48 -4.04 11.08 1.71
C LEU A 48 -4.14 10.35 3.06
N GLY A 49 -4.90 10.94 4.00
CA GLY A 49 -5.14 10.35 5.33
C GLY A 49 -3.97 10.49 6.32
N ALA A 50 -2.92 11.25 5.99
CA ALA A 50 -1.81 11.54 6.89
C ALA A 50 -1.49 13.04 6.96
N THR A 51 -0.77 13.44 8.01
CA THR A 51 -0.26 14.81 8.16
C THR A 51 1.24 14.85 7.91
N TYR A 52 1.65 15.77 7.04
CA TYR A 52 3.03 16.05 6.69
C TYR A 52 3.45 17.39 7.28
N LEU A 53 4.74 17.48 7.64
CA LEU A 53 5.35 18.65 8.22
C LEU A 53 6.41 19.16 7.27
N ILE A 54 6.29 20.43 6.88
CA ILE A 54 7.22 21.11 5.97
C ILE A 54 7.97 22.19 6.74
N SER A 55 9.30 22.14 6.68
CA SER A 55 10.22 23.12 7.27
C SER A 55 11.24 23.58 6.23
N ASN A 56 12.13 24.51 6.61
CA ASN A 56 13.25 24.92 5.77
C ASN A 56 14.22 23.77 5.41
N THR A 57 14.16 22.64 6.12
CA THR A 57 15.04 21.48 5.89
C THR A 57 14.37 20.35 5.12
N GLY A 58 13.11 20.51 4.70
CA GLY A 58 12.39 19.54 3.87
C GLY A 58 11.08 19.04 4.49
N VAL A 59 10.69 17.82 4.12
CA VAL A 59 9.36 17.25 4.45
C VAL A 59 9.50 15.98 5.26
N ARG A 60 8.71 15.86 6.33
CA ARG A 60 8.58 14.63 7.12
C ARG A 60 7.12 14.34 7.44
N ARG A 61 6.81 13.11 7.85
CA ARG A 61 5.47 12.75 8.34
C ARG A 61 5.38 12.92 9.85
N VAL A 62 4.20 13.26 10.36
CA VAL A 62 3.92 13.29 11.80
C VAL A 62 4.11 11.89 12.42
N ASP A 63 3.65 10.84 11.73
CA ASP A 63 3.76 9.44 12.16
C ASP A 63 5.17 8.83 11.99
N ARG A 64 6.16 9.63 11.54
CA ARG A 64 7.55 9.24 11.29
C ARG A 64 7.75 8.13 10.24
N ARG A 65 6.71 7.74 9.50
CA ARG A 65 6.86 6.82 8.36
C ARG A 65 7.67 7.49 7.24
N ARG A 66 8.31 6.67 6.40
CA ARG A 66 9.09 7.18 5.26
C ARG A 66 8.21 8.02 4.33
N CYS A 67 8.67 9.22 4.02
CA CYS A 67 8.16 10.05 2.94
C CYS A 67 9.01 9.80 1.69
N SER A 68 8.40 9.57 0.53
CA SER A 68 9.15 9.45 -0.72
C SER A 68 9.55 10.83 -1.23
N ASP A 69 10.69 10.95 -1.90
CA ASP A 69 11.14 12.22 -2.51
C ASP A 69 10.11 12.78 -3.50
N VAL A 70 9.36 11.91 -4.17
CA VAL A 70 8.29 12.28 -5.10
C VAL A 70 7.11 12.91 -4.36
N THR A 71 6.66 12.30 -3.26
CA THR A 71 5.63 12.86 -2.38
C THR A 71 6.09 14.17 -1.76
N ALA A 72 7.30 14.19 -1.20
CA ALA A 72 7.89 15.38 -0.61
C ALA A 72 7.95 16.53 -1.63
N SER A 73 8.45 16.26 -2.85
CA SER A 73 8.52 17.27 -3.91
C SER A 73 7.16 17.86 -4.26
N ALA A 74 6.11 17.03 -4.41
CA ALA A 74 4.77 17.50 -4.71
C ALA A 74 4.21 18.42 -3.61
N LEU A 75 4.44 18.08 -2.34
CA LEU A 75 4.01 18.90 -1.20
C LEU A 75 4.79 20.22 -1.10
N ILE A 76 6.10 20.20 -1.37
CA ILE A 76 6.90 21.44 -1.42
C ILE A 76 6.41 22.34 -2.56
N HIS A 77 6.16 21.78 -3.75
CA HIS A 77 5.60 22.54 -4.88
C HIS A 77 4.28 23.20 -4.51
N TYR A 78 3.36 22.45 -3.89
CA TYR A 78 2.07 22.97 -3.45
C TYR A 78 2.23 24.16 -2.49
N VAL A 79 3.11 24.07 -1.50
CA VAL A 79 3.31 25.17 -0.54
C VAL A 79 4.04 26.37 -1.17
N LEU A 80 4.98 26.14 -2.09
CA LEU A 80 5.72 27.21 -2.77
C LEU A 80 4.90 27.96 -3.83
N THR A 81 3.94 27.29 -4.46
CA THR A 81 3.15 27.84 -5.59
C THR A 81 1.71 28.15 -5.24
N GLY A 82 1.18 27.52 -4.19
CA GLY A 82 -0.20 27.62 -3.81
C GLY A 82 -0.59 29.02 -3.38
N CYS A 83 -1.86 29.34 -3.59
CA CYS A 83 -2.41 30.64 -3.31
C CYS A 83 -3.78 30.55 -2.65
N ARG A 84 -4.23 31.67 -2.08
CA ARG A 84 -5.56 31.80 -1.47
C ARG A 84 -6.63 31.93 -2.56
N ASN A 85 -6.96 30.82 -3.19
CA ASN A 85 -8.12 30.68 -4.05
C ASN A 85 -9.12 29.71 -3.43
N LEU A 86 -10.33 29.67 -4.00
CA LEU A 86 -11.33 28.67 -3.70
C LEU A 86 -11.50 27.73 -4.90
N PRO A 87 -11.83 26.45 -4.65
CA PRO A 87 -12.25 25.54 -5.71
C PRO A 87 -13.41 26.15 -6.53
N ALA A 88 -13.43 25.85 -7.83
CA ALA A 88 -14.52 26.27 -8.70
C ALA A 88 -15.83 25.52 -8.40
N GLY A 89 -15.74 24.31 -7.84
CA GLY A 89 -16.84 23.37 -7.72
C GLY A 89 -17.24 22.74 -9.07
N ILE A 90 -16.39 22.89 -10.09
CA ILE A 90 -16.60 22.38 -11.45
C ILE A 90 -15.48 21.39 -11.73
N PHE A 91 -15.83 20.14 -12.04
CA PHE A 91 -14.89 19.06 -12.27
C PHE A 91 -14.69 18.81 -13.77
N VAL A 92 -13.43 18.82 -14.20
CA VAL A 92 -13.00 18.65 -15.60
C VAL A 92 -11.92 17.58 -15.72
N PRO A 93 -11.80 16.88 -16.87
CA PRO A 93 -10.69 15.97 -17.12
C PRO A 93 -9.33 16.66 -17.01
N LEU A 94 -8.30 15.93 -16.57
CA LEU A 94 -6.93 16.45 -16.48
C LEU A 94 -6.45 17.08 -17.81
N ALA A 95 -6.86 16.51 -18.94
CA ALA A 95 -6.51 17.01 -20.28
C ALA A 95 -7.06 18.42 -20.58
N GLU A 96 -8.14 18.85 -19.92
CA GLU A 96 -8.68 20.22 -20.07
C GLU A 96 -7.90 21.25 -19.26
N LEU A 97 -7.24 20.81 -18.18
CA LEU A 97 -6.33 21.64 -17.40
C LEU A 97 -4.96 21.78 -18.07
N ALA A 98 -4.65 20.87 -19.01
CA ALA A 98 -3.43 20.91 -19.78
C ALA A 98 -3.44 22.12 -20.73
N GLY A 99 -2.41 22.96 -20.64
CA GLY A 99 -2.24 24.07 -21.58
C GLY A 99 -2.09 23.59 -23.04
N PRO A 100 -2.13 24.52 -24.02
CA PRO A 100 -2.07 24.18 -25.46
C PRO A 100 -0.87 23.30 -25.87
N LEU A 101 0.22 23.36 -25.10
CA LEU A 101 1.47 22.64 -25.30
C LEU A 101 1.44 21.17 -24.86
N PHE A 102 0.44 20.73 -24.09
CA PHE A 102 0.45 19.43 -23.38
C PHE A 102 -0.60 18.43 -23.86
N ARG A 103 -1.36 18.77 -24.91
CA ARG A 103 -2.40 17.90 -25.50
C ARG A 103 -1.91 16.53 -26.00
N ASN A 104 -0.59 16.32 -26.12
CA ASN A 104 0.04 15.07 -26.59
C ASN A 104 0.96 14.40 -25.54
N SER A 105 0.85 14.77 -24.26
CA SER A 105 1.70 14.18 -23.21
C SER A 105 1.25 12.76 -22.80
N SER A 106 2.18 11.97 -22.27
CA SER A 106 2.05 10.54 -21.94
C SER A 106 1.01 10.17 -20.88
N PHE A 107 0.29 11.15 -20.32
CA PHE A 107 -0.81 10.96 -19.37
C PHE A 107 -2.10 10.62 -20.10
N SER A 108 -2.11 9.46 -20.79
CA SER A 108 -3.32 8.91 -21.36
C SER A 108 -4.31 8.50 -20.26
N HIS A 109 -5.61 8.67 -20.50
CA HIS A 109 -6.70 8.23 -19.58
C HIS A 109 -6.46 6.81 -19.02
N SER A 110 -5.95 5.90 -19.85
CA SER A 110 -5.73 4.50 -19.46
C SER A 110 -4.64 4.30 -18.39
N ALA A 111 -3.65 5.18 -18.28
CA ALA A 111 -2.54 5.02 -17.34
C ALA A 111 -2.95 5.30 -15.88
N LEU A 112 -3.90 6.21 -15.68
CA LEU A 112 -4.39 6.60 -14.34
C LEU A 112 -5.65 5.81 -13.95
N GLU A 113 -6.57 5.59 -14.89
CA GLU A 113 -7.86 4.93 -14.60
C GLU A 113 -7.74 3.40 -14.63
N GLY A 114 -6.84 2.84 -15.45
CA GLY A 114 -6.65 1.40 -15.60
C GLY A 114 -6.30 0.67 -14.29
N PRO A 115 -5.35 1.17 -13.48
CA PRO A 115 -5.05 0.59 -12.16
C PRO A 115 -6.25 0.54 -11.23
N ILE A 116 -7.09 1.58 -11.22
CA ILE A 116 -8.30 1.67 -10.39
C ILE A 116 -9.31 0.60 -10.84
N ILE A 117 -9.58 0.50 -12.14
CA ILE A 117 -10.49 -0.50 -12.71
C ILE A 117 -10.01 -1.91 -12.33
N LYS A 118 -8.73 -2.22 -12.57
CA LYS A 118 -8.14 -3.52 -12.24
C LYS A 118 -8.27 -3.85 -10.75
N ARG A 119 -8.14 -2.85 -9.87
CA ARG A 119 -8.22 -3.04 -8.42
C ARG A 119 -9.65 -3.18 -7.91
N PHE A 120 -10.61 -2.44 -8.46
CA PHE A 120 -11.92 -2.30 -7.81
C PHE A 120 -13.10 -2.87 -8.59
N GLN A 121 -12.90 -3.37 -9.80
CA GLN A 121 -13.94 -4.11 -10.52
C GLN A 121 -14.45 -5.30 -9.67
N GLY A 122 -15.77 -5.35 -9.45
CA GLY A 122 -16.45 -6.31 -8.57
C GLY A 122 -16.24 -6.06 -7.07
N ARG A 123 -15.63 -4.93 -6.68
CA ARG A 123 -15.21 -4.62 -5.29
C ARG A 123 -15.55 -3.17 -4.89
N ILE A 124 -16.75 -2.69 -5.25
CA ILE A 124 -17.20 -1.32 -4.96
C ILE A 124 -17.16 -0.99 -3.45
N GLN A 125 -17.58 -1.91 -2.59
CA GLN A 125 -17.61 -1.65 -1.14
C GLN A 125 -16.20 -1.42 -0.58
N GLU A 126 -15.21 -2.12 -1.11
CA GLU A 126 -13.81 -1.92 -0.76
C GLU A 126 -13.30 -0.55 -1.25
N LEU A 127 -13.64 -0.17 -2.50
CA LEU A 127 -13.33 1.16 -3.02
C LEU A 127 -13.87 2.26 -2.09
N LEU A 128 -15.13 2.15 -1.69
CA LEU A 128 -15.77 3.13 -0.80
C LEU A 128 -15.10 3.18 0.58
N SER A 129 -14.79 2.03 1.17
CA SER A 129 -14.10 1.95 2.46
C SER A 129 -12.72 2.61 2.41
N ILE A 130 -11.92 2.31 1.38
CA ILE A 130 -10.61 2.93 1.20
C ILE A 130 -10.78 4.41 0.92
N ALA A 131 -11.76 4.79 0.10
CA ALA A 131 -11.97 6.19 -0.24
C ALA A 131 -12.24 7.05 1.01
N VAL A 132 -13.13 6.61 1.90
CA VAL A 132 -13.40 7.29 3.19
C VAL A 132 -12.14 7.45 4.01
N SER A 133 -11.34 6.40 4.10
CA SER A 133 -10.13 6.39 4.93
C SER A 133 -9.02 7.35 4.47
N ILE A 134 -9.07 7.82 3.22
CA ILE A 134 -8.10 8.78 2.66
C ILE A 134 -8.70 10.18 2.45
N GLY A 135 -9.83 10.47 3.10
CA GLY A 135 -10.50 11.77 3.01
C GLY A 135 -11.50 11.90 1.86
N GLY A 136 -11.90 10.78 1.26
CA GLY A 136 -12.97 10.74 0.28
C GLY A 136 -14.35 10.86 0.94
N HIS A 137 -15.24 11.60 0.31
CA HIS A 137 -16.63 11.72 0.74
C HIS A 137 -17.57 11.64 -0.46
N GLU A 138 -18.81 11.21 -0.21
CA GLU A 138 -19.82 11.17 -1.25
C GLU A 138 -20.09 12.59 -1.79
N GLY A 139 -20.19 12.71 -3.11
CA GLY A 139 -20.40 14.00 -3.77
C GLY A 139 -20.23 13.94 -5.27
N GLY A 140 -20.69 14.98 -5.97
CA GLY A 140 -20.66 15.07 -7.43
C GLY A 140 -21.87 14.42 -8.11
N ILE A 141 -22.03 14.66 -9.41
CA ILE A 141 -23.14 14.11 -10.20
C ILE A 141 -22.71 12.73 -10.72
N SER A 142 -23.43 11.68 -10.31
CA SER A 142 -23.30 10.32 -10.84
C SER A 142 -24.51 9.93 -11.69
N GLY A 143 -24.28 9.15 -12.75
CA GLY A 143 -25.36 8.45 -13.45
C GLY A 143 -25.89 7.28 -12.60
N SER A 144 -27.11 6.82 -12.88
CA SER A 144 -27.65 5.62 -12.21
C SER A 144 -26.68 4.44 -12.34
N GLY A 145 -26.36 3.79 -11.22
CA GLY A 145 -25.45 2.64 -11.20
C GLY A 145 -23.96 2.97 -11.05
N SER A 146 -23.59 4.23 -10.83
CA SER A 146 -22.21 4.63 -10.56
C SER A 146 -22.02 5.20 -9.15
N VAL A 147 -20.80 5.03 -8.64
CA VAL A 147 -20.33 5.67 -7.42
C VAL A 147 -19.56 6.93 -7.80
N SER A 148 -19.81 8.02 -7.09
CA SER A 148 -19.03 9.25 -7.21
C SER A 148 -18.48 9.66 -5.85
N VAL A 149 -17.16 9.79 -5.78
CA VAL A 149 -16.45 10.19 -4.57
C VAL A 149 -15.59 11.40 -4.86
N ILE A 150 -15.69 12.42 -4.02
CA ILE A 150 -14.81 13.60 -4.04
C ILE A 150 -13.75 13.42 -2.96
N PHE A 151 -12.50 13.75 -3.31
CA PHE A 151 -11.34 13.69 -2.44
C PHE A 151 -10.74 15.09 -2.29
N ASP A 152 -10.55 15.50 -1.04
CA ASP A 152 -9.66 16.60 -0.67
C ASP A 152 -8.20 16.12 -0.73
N VAL A 153 -7.65 15.98 -1.94
CA VAL A 153 -6.30 15.43 -2.13
C VAL A 153 -5.27 16.29 -1.40
N LEU A 154 -5.37 17.60 -1.58
CA LEU A 154 -4.73 18.64 -0.77
C LEU A 154 -5.79 19.71 -0.44
N PRO A 155 -5.57 20.59 0.54
CA PRO A 155 -6.50 21.68 0.80
C PRO A 155 -6.76 22.51 -0.48
N ASN A 156 -8.04 22.59 -0.86
CA ASN A 156 -8.53 23.25 -2.09
C ASN A 156 -8.13 22.59 -3.43
N VAL A 157 -7.45 21.44 -3.43
CA VAL A 157 -7.19 20.64 -4.63
C VAL A 157 -8.11 19.42 -4.60
N LEU A 158 -9.26 19.56 -5.25
CA LEU A 158 -10.30 18.52 -5.26
C LEU A 158 -10.15 17.61 -6.47
N LEU A 159 -10.35 16.32 -6.23
CA LEU A 159 -10.44 15.28 -7.26
C LEU A 159 -11.75 14.53 -7.11
N GLN A 160 -12.45 14.28 -8.21
CA GLN A 160 -13.63 13.43 -8.26
C GLN A 160 -13.29 12.13 -8.98
N LEU A 161 -13.60 11.00 -8.36
CA LEU A 161 -13.61 9.69 -8.99
C LEU A 161 -15.05 9.28 -9.26
N ILE A 162 -15.37 9.02 -10.52
CA ILE A 162 -16.61 8.36 -10.91
C ILE A 162 -16.27 6.93 -11.31
N PHE A 163 -16.89 5.95 -10.65
CA PHE A 163 -16.67 4.54 -10.89
C PHE A 163 -17.97 3.84 -11.28
N TYR A 164 -17.95 3.20 -12.45
CA TYR A 164 -18.97 2.28 -12.94
C TYR A 164 -18.38 0.88 -12.83
N ASP A 165 -19.05 -0.01 -12.08
CA ASP A 165 -18.62 -1.41 -12.02
C ASP A 165 -19.04 -2.14 -13.29
N LYS A 166 -18.44 -3.32 -13.53
CA LYS A 166 -18.84 -4.16 -14.66
C LYS A 166 -20.27 -4.65 -14.43
N ASP A 167 -21.03 -4.74 -15.51
CA ASP A 167 -22.29 -5.45 -15.56
C ASP A 167 -22.29 -6.42 -16.75
N ASP A 168 -23.46 -6.99 -17.06
CA ASP A 168 -23.61 -7.95 -18.16
C ASP A 168 -23.46 -7.31 -19.55
N GLU A 169 -23.59 -5.98 -19.65
CA GLU A 169 -23.59 -5.24 -20.93
C GLU A 169 -22.31 -4.41 -21.15
N PHE A 170 -21.69 -3.91 -20.08
CA PHE A 170 -20.58 -2.95 -20.13
C PHE A 170 -19.41 -3.32 -19.18
N PRO A 171 -18.16 -3.12 -19.63
CA PRO A 171 -17.00 -3.28 -18.75
C PRO A 171 -16.93 -2.18 -17.70
N ALA A 172 -16.23 -2.44 -16.60
CA ALA A 172 -15.99 -1.44 -15.57
C ALA A 172 -15.23 -0.22 -16.13
N ARG A 173 -15.59 0.96 -15.63
CA ARG A 173 -15.01 2.24 -16.04
C ARG A 173 -14.75 3.12 -14.83
N ALA A 174 -13.54 3.66 -14.75
CA ALA A 174 -13.19 4.73 -13.83
C ALA A 174 -13.00 6.02 -14.62
N THR A 175 -13.35 7.16 -14.02
CA THR A 175 -13.11 8.49 -14.57
C THR A 175 -12.60 9.39 -13.47
N LEU A 176 -11.42 9.98 -13.67
CA LEU A 176 -10.84 10.95 -12.76
C LEU A 176 -11.03 12.36 -13.30
N LEU A 177 -11.65 13.21 -12.49
CA LEU A 177 -11.87 14.62 -12.79
C LEU A 177 -11.24 15.48 -11.69
N LEU A 178 -10.81 16.68 -12.05
CA LEU A 178 -10.18 17.64 -11.15
C LEU A 178 -10.97 18.92 -11.14
N ASP A 179 -10.96 19.62 -10.01
CA ASP A 179 -11.53 20.96 -9.95
C ASP A 179 -10.86 21.88 -10.99
N ALA A 180 -11.67 22.67 -11.71
CA ALA A 180 -11.22 23.56 -12.78
C ALA A 180 -10.20 24.61 -12.30
N HIS A 181 -10.10 24.87 -11.00
CA HIS A 181 -9.10 25.73 -10.40
C HIS A 181 -7.88 25.00 -9.85
N ALA A 182 -7.74 23.68 -10.00
CA ALA A 182 -6.61 22.92 -9.45
C ALA A 182 -5.25 23.52 -9.85
N THR A 183 -5.09 23.97 -11.09
CA THR A 183 -3.85 24.59 -11.61
C THR A 183 -3.57 25.99 -11.07
N LYS A 184 -4.51 26.59 -10.32
CA LYS A 184 -4.27 27.83 -9.56
C LYS A 184 -3.55 27.56 -8.24
N PHE A 185 -3.57 26.32 -7.75
CA PHE A 185 -2.98 25.94 -6.46
C PHE A 185 -1.67 25.17 -6.61
N ILE A 186 -1.46 24.52 -7.75
CA ILE A 186 -0.30 23.70 -8.04
C ILE A 186 -0.08 23.69 -9.55
N ASP A 187 1.17 23.76 -10.01
CA ASP A 187 1.47 23.69 -11.44
C ASP A 187 1.03 22.34 -12.06
N PHE A 188 0.83 22.31 -13.37
CA PHE A 188 0.24 21.15 -14.05
C PHE A 188 1.12 19.89 -13.91
N GLU A 189 2.44 20.04 -13.98
CA GLU A 189 3.39 18.93 -13.84
C GLU A 189 3.33 18.33 -12.44
N ALA A 190 3.36 19.16 -11.40
CA ALA A 190 3.23 18.72 -10.02
C ALA A 190 1.84 18.15 -9.73
N LEU A 191 0.78 18.70 -10.34
CA LEU A 191 -0.58 18.15 -10.27
C LEU A 191 -0.64 16.74 -10.88
N ALA A 192 -0.05 16.51 -12.04
CA ALA A 192 -0.02 15.19 -12.68
C ALA A 192 0.74 14.15 -11.83
N VAL A 193 1.83 14.56 -11.19
CA VAL A 193 2.57 13.72 -10.22
C VAL A 193 1.69 13.43 -9.00
N LEU A 194 1.00 14.44 -8.46
CA LEU A 194 0.08 14.30 -7.33
C LEU A 194 -1.01 13.27 -7.62
N ILE A 195 -1.59 13.28 -8.82
CA ILE A 195 -2.64 12.34 -9.22
C ILE A 195 -2.06 10.94 -9.37
N SER A 196 -0.84 10.81 -9.88
CA SER A 196 -0.15 9.51 -9.96
C SER A 196 0.09 8.92 -8.57
N ILE A 197 0.49 9.75 -7.58
CA ILE A 197 0.62 9.34 -6.18
C ILE A 197 -0.73 8.90 -5.61
N PHE A 198 -1.79 9.69 -5.84
CA PHE A 198 -3.15 9.36 -5.40
C PHE A 198 -3.61 8.00 -5.94
N VAL A 199 -3.47 7.76 -7.24
CA VAL A 199 -3.85 6.48 -7.87
C VAL A 199 -3.05 5.33 -7.29
N GLN A 200 -1.73 5.50 -7.12
CA GLN A 200 -0.89 4.48 -6.51
C GLN A 200 -1.33 4.19 -5.07
N PHE A 201 -1.64 5.22 -4.29
CA PHE A 201 -2.10 5.04 -2.91
C PHE A 201 -3.45 4.32 -2.85
N LEU A 202 -4.44 4.79 -3.63
CA LEU A 202 -5.79 4.24 -3.68
C LEU A 202 -5.76 2.76 -4.11
N THR A 203 -4.82 2.36 -4.98
CA THR A 203 -4.79 1.01 -5.55
C THR A 203 -3.84 0.03 -4.86
N ASN A 204 -2.94 0.51 -3.98
CA ASN A 204 -1.98 -0.35 -3.30
C ASN A 204 -2.66 -1.20 -2.21
N GLN A 205 -2.38 -2.51 -2.18
CA GLN A 205 -2.92 -3.43 -1.16
C GLN A 205 -2.39 -3.19 0.26
N ALA A 206 -1.41 -2.29 0.45
CA ALA A 206 -0.77 -2.04 1.75
C ALA A 206 -1.45 -0.95 2.59
N ALA A 207 -2.47 -0.29 2.07
CA ALA A 207 -3.24 0.72 2.79
C ALA A 207 -4.67 0.21 2.98
N MET A 208 -5.05 0.03 4.25
CA MET A 208 -6.43 -0.10 4.73
C MET A 208 -7.02 -1.53 4.79
N GLU A 209 -6.63 -2.28 5.81
CA GLU A 209 -7.61 -3.00 6.63
C GLU A 209 -7.60 -2.40 8.04
N THR A 210 -8.79 -2.24 8.61
CA THR A 210 -9.16 -1.45 9.79
C THR A 210 -8.39 -1.75 11.08
N GLY A 211 -8.07 -0.69 11.84
CA GLY A 211 -7.70 -0.72 13.26
C GLY A 211 -6.19 -0.63 13.47
N ASP A 212 -5.71 0.54 13.90
CA ASP A 212 -4.38 0.83 14.47
C ASP A 212 -3.38 -0.34 14.53
N MET A 213 -2.87 -0.81 13.38
CA MET A 213 -1.86 -1.86 13.34
C MET A 213 -0.49 -1.19 13.15
N LYS A 214 0.02 -0.69 14.27
CA LYS A 214 1.35 -0.09 14.38
C LYS A 214 2.40 -1.09 13.91
N GLU A 215 3.22 -0.69 12.93
CA GLU A 215 4.46 -1.41 12.61
C GLU A 215 5.29 -1.52 13.89
N ARG A 216 5.78 -2.73 14.20
CA ARG A 216 6.49 -3.03 15.44
C ARG A 216 8.00 -3.01 15.19
N TYR A 217 8.71 -2.20 15.94
CA TYR A 217 10.16 -2.26 16.00
C TYR A 217 10.59 -3.37 16.96
N LEU A 218 11.89 -3.69 16.98
CA LEU A 218 12.44 -4.74 17.84
C LEU A 218 12.02 -4.60 19.30
N GLU A 219 11.97 -3.35 19.80
CA GLU A 219 11.59 -3.04 21.18
C GLU A 219 10.11 -3.31 21.51
N ASP A 220 9.24 -3.43 20.50
CA ASP A 220 7.82 -3.73 20.69
C ASP A 220 7.55 -5.24 20.80
N PHE A 221 8.55 -6.08 20.54
CA PHE A 221 8.44 -7.53 20.62
C PHE A 221 8.94 -8.08 21.95
N GLU A 222 8.20 -9.05 22.48
CA GLU A 222 8.56 -9.78 23.70
C GLU A 222 8.36 -11.29 23.48
N ALA A 223 9.19 -12.10 24.14
CA ALA A 223 9.03 -13.55 24.10
C ALA A 223 7.68 -13.97 24.73
N GLY A 224 6.98 -14.91 24.09
CA GLY A 224 5.64 -15.36 24.45
C GLY A 224 4.51 -14.56 23.77
N GLN A 225 4.80 -13.47 23.05
CA GLN A 225 3.78 -12.78 22.26
C GLN A 225 3.28 -13.65 21.12
N THR A 226 1.96 -13.64 20.93
CA THR A 226 1.29 -14.40 19.87
C THR A 226 0.55 -13.50 18.88
N PHE A 227 0.56 -13.88 17.61
CA PHE A 227 -0.08 -13.19 16.51
C PHE A 227 -0.89 -14.17 15.67
N GLN A 228 -1.96 -13.71 15.02
CA GLN A 228 -2.81 -14.55 14.20
C GLN A 228 -3.06 -13.92 12.83
N SER A 229 -3.62 -14.71 11.92
CA SER A 229 -4.14 -14.24 10.63
C SER A 229 -5.62 -14.59 10.49
N GLU A 230 -6.25 -13.94 9.52
CA GLU A 230 -7.50 -14.43 8.95
C GLU A 230 -7.33 -15.80 8.26
N ARG A 231 -8.47 -16.39 7.87
CA ARG A 231 -8.52 -17.68 7.18
C ARG A 231 -8.50 -17.50 5.66
N ILE A 232 -7.92 -18.46 4.96
CA ILE A 232 -7.99 -18.58 3.50
C ILE A 232 -8.42 -19.99 3.08
N ARG A 233 -9.46 -20.07 2.26
CA ARG A 233 -9.92 -21.34 1.70
C ARG A 233 -9.06 -21.78 0.52
N ILE A 234 -8.72 -23.06 0.47
CA ILE A 234 -7.91 -23.69 -0.58
C ILE A 234 -8.82 -24.48 -1.51
N ASP A 235 -8.89 -24.08 -2.78
CA ASP A 235 -9.67 -24.79 -3.80
C ASP A 235 -8.77 -25.62 -4.73
N VAL A 236 -9.41 -26.47 -5.54
CA VAL A 236 -8.74 -27.36 -6.50
C VAL A 236 -7.95 -26.57 -7.53
N ASP A 237 -8.52 -25.50 -8.07
CA ASP A 237 -7.92 -24.70 -9.15
C ASP A 237 -6.62 -24.05 -8.69
N ARG A 238 -6.61 -23.52 -7.46
CA ARG A 238 -5.42 -22.94 -6.84
C ARG A 238 -4.34 -23.97 -6.60
N ILE A 239 -4.71 -25.17 -6.13
CA ILE A 239 -3.78 -26.29 -5.95
C ILE A 239 -3.12 -26.65 -7.29
N LYS A 240 -3.93 -26.90 -8.33
CA LYS A 240 -3.42 -27.32 -9.63
C LYS A 240 -2.62 -26.22 -10.32
N SER A 241 -3.06 -24.96 -10.23
CA SER A 241 -2.35 -23.82 -10.82
C SER A 241 -0.96 -23.65 -10.22
N PHE A 242 -0.85 -23.68 -8.88
CA PHE A 242 0.45 -23.60 -8.22
C PHE A 242 1.33 -24.81 -8.57
N ALA A 243 0.76 -26.01 -8.52
CA ALA A 243 1.49 -27.24 -8.83
C ALA A 243 2.04 -27.24 -10.27
N ALA A 244 1.24 -26.81 -11.24
CA ALA A 244 1.66 -26.75 -12.64
C ALA A 244 2.87 -25.85 -12.85
N GLU A 245 3.00 -24.79 -12.05
CA GLU A 245 4.11 -23.84 -12.15
C GLU A 245 5.33 -24.27 -11.32
N PHE A 246 5.13 -24.72 -10.08
CA PHE A 246 6.22 -24.85 -9.09
C PHE A 246 6.49 -26.27 -8.61
N ASP A 247 5.53 -27.18 -8.68
CA ASP A 247 5.67 -28.55 -8.17
C ASP A 247 4.76 -29.55 -8.92
N PRO A 248 5.08 -29.88 -10.18
CA PRO A 248 4.16 -30.57 -11.09
C PRO A 248 4.12 -32.09 -10.87
N GLN A 249 4.16 -32.54 -9.61
CA GLN A 249 4.01 -33.95 -9.29
C GLN A 249 2.55 -34.41 -9.53
N PRO A 250 2.33 -35.64 -10.03
CA PRO A 250 1.00 -36.07 -10.48
C PRO A 250 -0.11 -35.95 -9.42
N PHE A 251 0.22 -36.21 -8.15
CA PHE A 251 -0.74 -36.15 -7.04
C PHE A 251 -1.13 -34.73 -6.60
N HIS A 252 -0.56 -33.70 -7.23
CA HIS A 252 -0.97 -32.30 -7.11
C HIS A 252 -1.77 -31.79 -8.32
N LEU A 253 -1.75 -32.53 -9.43
CA LEU A 253 -2.35 -32.12 -10.71
C LEU A 253 -3.61 -32.89 -11.06
N ASP A 254 -3.72 -34.15 -10.63
CA ASP A 254 -4.81 -35.05 -11.02
C ASP A 254 -5.30 -35.91 -9.84
N GLU A 255 -6.61 -35.91 -9.63
CA GLU A 255 -7.29 -36.60 -8.53
C GLU A 255 -7.14 -38.13 -8.65
N ARG A 256 -7.17 -38.68 -9.87
CA ARG A 256 -7.05 -40.13 -10.10
C ARG A 256 -5.62 -40.59 -9.84
N ALA A 257 -4.64 -39.85 -10.36
CA ALA A 257 -3.23 -40.10 -10.11
C ALA A 257 -2.89 -40.04 -8.61
N ALA A 258 -3.59 -39.20 -7.84
CA ALA A 258 -3.40 -39.10 -6.40
C ALA A 258 -4.00 -40.27 -5.60
N THR A 259 -4.98 -41.00 -6.16
CA THR A 259 -5.73 -42.06 -5.45
C THR A 259 -4.84 -43.23 -5.03
N ASP A 260 -3.89 -43.61 -5.88
CA ASP A 260 -2.99 -44.75 -5.63
C ASP A 260 -1.77 -44.38 -4.78
N THR A 261 -1.60 -43.10 -4.44
CA THR A 261 -0.49 -42.62 -3.60
C THR A 261 -0.80 -42.74 -2.11
N ILE A 262 0.20 -42.46 -1.26
CA ILE A 262 0.02 -42.35 0.19
C ILE A 262 -1.02 -41.29 0.58
N PHE A 263 -1.29 -40.32 -0.30
CA PHE A 263 -2.24 -39.24 -0.06
C PHE A 263 -3.69 -39.64 -0.37
N ARG A 264 -3.95 -40.74 -1.07
CA ARG A 264 -5.30 -41.28 -1.35
C ARG A 264 -6.30 -40.26 -1.91
N GLY A 265 -5.81 -39.26 -2.64
CA GLY A 265 -6.59 -38.14 -3.17
C GLY A 265 -5.74 -36.89 -3.31
N LEU A 266 -6.23 -35.91 -4.08
CA LEU A 266 -5.52 -34.68 -4.40
C LEU A 266 -5.10 -33.93 -3.13
N VAL A 267 -3.87 -33.45 -3.12
CA VAL A 267 -3.29 -32.65 -2.04
C VAL A 267 -2.56 -31.45 -2.61
N ALA A 268 -2.49 -30.35 -1.85
CA ALA A 268 -1.63 -29.23 -2.19
C ALA A 268 -0.15 -29.64 -2.06
N SER A 269 0.72 -29.02 -2.87
CA SER A 269 2.17 -29.08 -2.63
C SER A 269 2.50 -28.53 -1.25
N GLY A 270 3.49 -29.14 -0.58
CA GLY A 270 4.04 -28.59 0.66
C GLY A 270 4.57 -27.17 0.48
N TRP A 271 5.11 -26.85 -0.70
CA TRP A 271 5.57 -25.49 -1.06
C TRP A 271 4.42 -24.53 -1.32
N HIS A 272 3.29 -25.02 -1.81
CA HIS A 272 2.07 -24.22 -1.90
C HIS A 272 1.60 -23.81 -0.51
N THR A 273 1.60 -24.74 0.44
CA THR A 273 1.27 -24.48 1.85
C THR A 273 2.23 -23.45 2.47
N ALA A 274 3.53 -23.56 2.18
CA ALA A 274 4.54 -22.61 2.61
C ALA A 274 4.30 -21.19 2.05
N ALA A 275 3.98 -21.08 0.75
CA ALA A 275 3.68 -19.82 0.10
C ALA A 275 2.40 -19.15 0.66
N ILE A 276 1.36 -19.95 0.90
CA ILE A 276 0.13 -19.48 1.56
C ILE A 276 0.42 -19.01 2.98
N THR A 277 1.23 -19.76 3.73
CA THR A 277 1.66 -19.37 5.08
C THR A 277 2.36 -18.01 5.06
N MET A 278 3.25 -17.77 4.10
CA MET A 278 3.90 -16.46 3.95
C MET A 278 2.90 -15.34 3.62
N LYS A 279 1.94 -15.58 2.72
CA LYS A 279 0.86 -14.62 2.44
C LYS A 279 0.08 -14.27 3.71
N LEU A 280 -0.36 -15.27 4.46
CA LEU A 280 -1.10 -15.09 5.70
C LEU A 280 -0.28 -14.38 6.79
N LEU A 281 1.03 -14.62 6.86
CA LEU A 281 1.91 -13.88 7.76
C LEU A 281 2.02 -12.40 7.38
N VAL A 282 2.16 -12.11 6.08
CA VAL A 282 2.23 -10.73 5.57
C VAL A 282 0.92 -10.00 5.78
N GLU A 283 -0.22 -10.68 5.64
CA GLU A 283 -1.55 -10.11 5.81
C GLU A 283 -1.97 -10.01 7.29
N GLY A 284 -1.56 -10.95 8.14
CA GLY A 284 -1.91 -11.03 9.57
C GLY A 284 -1.15 -10.08 10.50
N ASP A 285 -1.28 -10.31 11.81
CA ASP A 285 -0.93 -9.33 12.86
C ASP A 285 0.57 -9.18 13.12
N LEU A 286 1.40 -10.13 12.67
CA LEU A 286 2.86 -10.08 12.83
C LEU A 286 3.45 -9.06 11.83
N LYS A 287 3.51 -7.78 12.25
CA LYS A 287 3.95 -6.65 11.43
C LYS A 287 5.28 -6.04 11.90
N PRO A 288 6.43 -6.69 11.70
CA PRO A 288 7.72 -6.06 11.95
C PRO A 288 7.93 -4.85 11.00
N ALA A 289 8.48 -3.77 11.51
CA ALA A 289 8.82 -2.58 10.74
C ALA A 289 9.80 -2.92 9.60
N GLY A 290 9.49 -2.46 8.38
CA GLY A 290 10.24 -2.82 7.17
C GLY A 290 9.86 -4.16 6.54
N GLY A 291 8.88 -4.88 7.11
CA GLY A 291 8.35 -6.13 6.57
C GLY A 291 9.04 -7.39 7.11
N ILE A 292 8.53 -8.55 6.70
CA ILE A 292 9.03 -9.85 7.16
C ILE A 292 10.27 -10.24 6.36
N VAL A 293 11.43 -10.17 7.00
CA VAL A 293 12.72 -10.56 6.40
C VAL A 293 13.28 -11.78 7.13
N GLY A 294 13.16 -12.95 6.51
CA GLY A 294 13.71 -14.20 7.05
C GLY A 294 15.23 -14.29 6.86
N ALA A 295 15.97 -14.51 7.94
CA ALA A 295 17.41 -14.77 7.91
C ALA A 295 17.73 -16.28 7.82
N SER A 296 16.99 -17.10 8.56
CA SER A 296 17.16 -18.56 8.55
C SER A 296 15.91 -19.25 9.09
N PHE A 297 15.81 -20.56 8.80
CA PHE A 297 14.89 -21.47 9.45
C PHE A 297 15.68 -22.50 10.25
N ASP A 298 15.30 -22.67 11.51
CA ASP A 298 15.84 -23.71 12.40
C ASP A 298 15.02 -25.01 12.25
N GLU A 299 13.74 -24.89 11.91
CA GLU A 299 12.81 -26.00 11.78
C GLU A 299 11.80 -25.73 10.67
N PHE A 300 11.52 -26.77 9.87
CA PHE A 300 10.47 -26.76 8.87
C PHE A 300 9.84 -28.16 8.79
N ARG A 301 8.54 -28.28 9.08
CA ARG A 301 7.82 -29.56 9.07
C ARG A 301 6.48 -29.45 8.35
N TRP A 302 6.20 -30.40 7.46
CA TRP A 302 4.86 -30.70 6.96
C TRP A 302 4.29 -31.85 7.78
N LEU A 303 3.23 -31.57 8.54
CA LEU A 303 2.65 -32.52 9.50
C LEU A 303 1.46 -33.27 8.91
N GLN A 304 0.64 -32.57 8.12
CA GLN A 304 -0.54 -33.12 7.47
C GLN A 304 -0.67 -32.53 6.06
N PRO A 305 -1.18 -33.31 5.09
CA PRO A 305 -1.43 -32.79 3.76
C PRO A 305 -2.62 -31.83 3.76
N VAL A 306 -2.47 -30.68 3.11
CA VAL A 306 -3.57 -29.75 2.84
C VAL A 306 -4.38 -30.26 1.65
N ARG A 307 -5.70 -30.23 1.76
CA ARG A 307 -6.64 -30.76 0.76
C ARG A 307 -7.55 -29.67 0.18
N PRO A 308 -8.14 -29.91 -1.00
CA PRO A 308 -9.19 -29.05 -1.51
C PRO A 308 -10.33 -28.93 -0.49
N GLY A 309 -10.75 -27.70 -0.22
CA GLY A 309 -11.79 -27.35 0.74
C GLY A 309 -11.25 -26.93 2.11
N ASP A 310 -9.98 -27.22 2.44
CA ASP A 310 -9.40 -26.79 3.72
C ASP A 310 -9.35 -25.27 3.84
N GLU A 311 -9.48 -24.77 5.06
CA GLU A 311 -9.30 -23.36 5.39
C GLU A 311 -8.06 -23.20 6.27
N LEU A 312 -7.08 -22.44 5.81
CA LEU A 312 -5.81 -22.25 6.50
C LEU A 312 -5.77 -20.91 7.22
N ARG A 313 -5.22 -20.90 8.43
CA ARG A 313 -4.80 -19.69 9.18
C ARG A 313 -3.43 -19.92 9.78
N VAL A 314 -2.73 -18.86 10.16
CA VAL A 314 -1.45 -18.96 10.88
C VAL A 314 -1.56 -18.43 12.30
N GLU A 315 -0.83 -19.08 13.20
CA GLU A 315 -0.52 -18.56 14.53
C GLU A 315 1.00 -18.43 14.65
N SER A 316 1.49 -17.27 15.08
CA SER A 316 2.90 -17.01 15.29
C SER A 316 3.18 -16.71 16.75
N GLU A 317 4.23 -17.29 17.31
CA GLU A 317 4.72 -17.06 18.66
C GLU A 317 6.17 -16.57 18.61
N VAL A 318 6.45 -15.44 19.26
CA VAL A 318 7.82 -14.94 19.44
C VAL A 318 8.49 -15.77 20.53
N LEU A 319 9.50 -16.54 20.16
CA LEU A 319 10.26 -17.38 21.09
C LEU A 319 11.40 -16.63 21.77
N ALA A 320 12.02 -15.67 21.06
CA ALA A 320 13.13 -14.89 21.58
C ALA A 320 13.30 -13.58 20.81
N VAL A 321 13.87 -12.57 21.46
CA VAL A 321 14.20 -11.26 20.89
C VAL A 321 15.65 -10.93 21.22
N ARG A 322 16.44 -10.54 20.23
CA ARG A 322 17.87 -10.23 20.40
C ARG A 322 18.30 -9.06 19.54
N ALA A 323 18.82 -8.00 20.17
CA ALA A 323 19.49 -6.92 19.44
C ALA A 323 20.76 -7.41 18.75
N SER A 324 21.06 -6.89 17.56
CA SER A 324 22.30 -7.23 16.85
C SER A 324 23.47 -6.45 17.46
N THR A 325 24.58 -7.15 17.72
CA THR A 325 25.82 -6.53 18.20
C THR A 325 26.66 -5.92 17.08
N SER A 326 26.47 -6.37 15.84
CA SER A 326 27.23 -5.92 14.66
C SER A 326 26.47 -4.92 13.78
N ARG A 327 25.15 -4.80 13.94
CA ARG A 327 24.27 -3.89 13.18
C ARG A 327 23.32 -3.17 14.13
N PRO A 328 23.69 -1.99 14.66
CA PRO A 328 23.00 -1.36 15.80
C PRO A 328 21.57 -0.87 15.50
N ASP A 329 21.21 -0.78 14.23
CA ASP A 329 19.90 -0.37 13.68
C ASP A 329 18.89 -1.52 13.56
N GLN A 330 19.29 -2.77 13.86
CA GLN A 330 18.43 -3.94 13.74
C GLN A 330 18.67 -4.98 14.84
N GLY A 331 17.75 -5.93 14.95
CA GLY A 331 17.89 -7.14 15.73
C GLY A 331 17.24 -8.32 15.04
N VAL A 332 17.08 -9.39 15.80
CA VAL A 332 16.49 -10.65 15.36
C VAL A 332 15.42 -11.06 16.35
N ILE A 333 14.24 -11.42 15.84
CA ILE A 333 13.24 -12.18 16.60
C ILE A 333 13.23 -13.62 16.10
N LYS A 334 13.15 -14.58 17.01
CA LYS A 334 12.92 -15.99 16.68
C LYS A 334 11.43 -16.26 16.80
N VAL A 335 10.81 -16.76 15.75
CA VAL A 335 9.35 -16.94 15.68
C VAL A 335 9.03 -18.38 15.31
N ARG A 336 8.12 -19.00 16.06
CA ARG A 336 7.44 -20.23 15.64
C ARG A 336 6.16 -19.82 14.93
N THR A 337 5.95 -20.25 13.69
CA THR A 337 4.66 -20.13 13.01
C THR A 337 4.07 -21.51 12.80
N THR A 338 2.81 -21.66 13.18
CA THR A 338 2.01 -22.86 12.99
C THR A 338 0.88 -22.54 12.03
N THR A 339 0.84 -23.24 10.89
CA THR A 339 -0.28 -23.17 9.96
C THR A 339 -1.30 -24.23 10.37
N LEU A 340 -2.54 -23.80 10.57
CA LEU A 340 -3.64 -24.60 11.10
C LEU A 340 -4.75 -24.71 10.06
N ASN A 341 -5.41 -25.88 9.99
CA ASN A 341 -6.62 -26.06 9.20
C ASN A 341 -7.89 -25.63 9.96
N GLN A 342 -9.07 -25.82 9.36
CA GLN A 342 -10.39 -25.54 9.94
C GLN A 342 -10.67 -26.27 11.27
N ASN A 343 -10.01 -27.40 11.52
CA ASN A 343 -10.14 -28.20 12.73
C ASN A 343 -9.11 -27.82 13.81
N ASN A 344 -8.32 -26.76 13.59
CA ASN A 344 -7.16 -26.39 14.41
C ASN A 344 -6.07 -27.47 14.49
N GLU A 345 -5.94 -28.29 13.45
CA GLU A 345 -4.85 -29.26 13.32
C GLU A 345 -3.68 -28.59 12.60
N ALA A 346 -2.46 -28.77 13.12
CA ALA A 346 -1.26 -28.22 12.51
C ALA A 346 -0.94 -28.97 11.21
N VAL A 347 -0.93 -28.25 10.10
CA VAL A 347 -0.55 -28.78 8.77
C VAL A 347 0.92 -28.50 8.48
N GLN A 348 1.45 -27.37 8.98
CA GLN A 348 2.84 -26.97 8.82
C GLN A 348 3.34 -26.25 10.07
N VAL A 349 4.59 -26.50 10.45
CA VAL A 349 5.29 -25.74 11.51
C VAL A 349 6.63 -25.26 10.97
N LEU A 350 6.91 -23.98 11.18
CA LEU A 350 8.20 -23.36 10.88
C LEU A 350 8.73 -22.63 12.11
N VAL A 351 10.03 -22.72 12.35
CA VAL A 351 10.72 -21.89 13.35
C VAL A 351 11.83 -21.16 12.64
N GLY A 352 11.76 -19.83 12.62
CA GLY A 352 12.68 -18.99 11.86
C GLY A 352 13.15 -17.77 12.61
N ASN A 353 14.28 -17.23 12.15
CA ASN A 353 14.84 -15.98 12.64
C ASN A 353 14.48 -14.86 11.66
N LEU A 354 13.76 -13.85 12.13
CA LEU A 354 13.37 -12.67 11.36
C LEU A 354 14.24 -11.48 11.74
N ILE A 355 14.73 -10.74 10.75
CA ILE A 355 15.40 -9.46 10.96
C ILE A 355 14.35 -8.39 11.19
N VAL A 356 14.50 -7.61 12.26
CA VAL A 356 13.57 -6.54 12.63
C VAL A 356 14.35 -5.27 12.90
N LEU A 357 13.86 -4.15 12.37
CA LEU A 357 14.45 -2.85 12.61
C LEU A 357 14.29 -2.42 14.07
N ARG A 358 15.27 -1.71 14.61
CA ARG A 358 15.15 -1.04 15.91
C ARG A 358 14.54 0.34 15.73
N SER A 359 13.89 0.82 16.79
CA SER A 359 13.34 2.18 16.81
C SER A 359 14.45 3.20 16.58
N PRO A 360 14.27 4.22 15.72
CA PRO A 360 15.25 5.29 15.61
C PRO A 360 15.41 5.97 16.96
N VAL A 361 16.64 6.04 17.45
CA VAL A 361 16.97 6.77 18.69
C VAL A 361 16.57 8.23 18.47
N SER A 362 15.74 8.76 19.37
CA SER A 362 15.37 10.18 19.35
C SER A 362 16.62 10.97 19.76
N SER A 363 17.30 11.57 18.78
CA SER A 363 18.41 12.50 18.99
C SER A 363 17.89 13.87 19.40
#